data_AF-A0A960ZBU8-F1
#
_entry.id   AF-A0A960ZBU8-F1
#
_cell.length_a   1.000
_cell.length_b   1.000
_cell.length_c   1.000
_cell.angle_alpha   90.00
_cell.angle_beta   90.00
_cell.angle_gamma   90.00
#
_symmetry.space_group_name_H-M   'P 1'
#
loop_
_entity.id
_entity.type
_entity.pdbx_description
1 polymer ?
#
loop_
_entity_poly.entity_id
_entity_poly.type
_entity_poly.pdbx_seq_one_letter_code
_entity_poly.pdbx_strand_id
1 'polypeptide(L)'
;MITKIVILSLIIPFFIVCGREREIKPKENWNTTPAYQHCIKNNGKIRFEDKPGGTYGFCVFPDGSECDEWQFFRGECKPGDNKKEPKSKT
;
A
#
# COMPACT_ATOMS: atom_id res chain seq x y z
N MET A 1 -52.98 -15.70 8.68
CA MET A 1 -51.56 -16.10 8.54
C MET A 1 -50.83 -15.36 7.42
N ILE A 2 -51.53 -14.81 6.42
CA ILE A 2 -50.93 -14.08 5.29
C ILE A 2 -50.43 -12.67 5.68
N THR A 3 -51.03 -12.02 6.67
CA THR A 3 -50.64 -10.67 7.15
C THR A 3 -49.32 -10.62 7.93
N LYS A 4 -48.86 -11.73 8.52
CA LYS A 4 -47.57 -11.78 9.25
C LYS A 4 -46.36 -11.92 8.31
N ILE A 5 -46.56 -12.43 7.10
CA ILE A 5 -45.49 -12.65 6.11
C ILE A 5 -45.05 -11.31 5.49
N VAL A 6 -45.98 -10.38 5.25
CA VAL A 6 -45.68 -9.07 4.64
C VAL A 6 -44.88 -8.17 5.57
N ILE A 7 -45.06 -8.29 6.89
CA ILE A 7 -44.38 -7.48 7.90
C ILE A 7 -42.91 -7.92 8.09
N LEU A 8 -42.62 -9.22 7.89
CA LEU A 8 -41.26 -9.75 8.01
C LEU A 8 -40.34 -9.34 6.84
N SER A 9 -40.91 -9.02 5.67
CA SER A 9 -40.18 -8.67 4.46
C SER A 9 -39.91 -7.17 4.28
N LEU A 10 -40.54 -6.30 5.08
CA LEU A 10 -40.41 -4.84 4.95
C LEU A 10 -39.27 -4.21 5.79
N ILE A 11 -38.53 -5.01 6.56
CA ILE A 11 -37.42 -4.55 7.42
C ILE A 11 -36.04 -4.73 6.75
N ILE A 12 -35.99 -5.11 5.48
CA ILE A 12 -34.74 -5.25 4.71
C ILE A 12 -34.86 -4.43 3.42
N PRO A 13 -34.75 -3.10 3.52
CA PRO A 13 -33.62 -2.49 2.80
C PRO A 13 -32.99 -1.32 3.56
N PHE A 14 -32.75 -1.45 4.87
CA PHE A 14 -32.01 -0.41 5.63
C PHE A 14 -30.53 -0.73 5.90
N PHE A 15 -30.04 -1.89 5.46
CA PHE A 15 -28.61 -2.25 5.54
C PHE A 15 -27.89 -2.24 4.18
N ILE A 16 -28.41 -1.50 3.19
CA ILE A 16 -27.62 -1.09 2.01
C ILE A 16 -27.14 0.35 2.24
N VAL A 17 -26.60 0.63 3.43
CA VAL A 17 -25.86 1.87 3.69
C VAL A 17 -24.39 1.54 3.46
N CYS A 18 -23.95 1.74 2.22
CA CYS A 18 -22.58 1.98 1.74
C CYS A 18 -21.40 1.48 2.62
N GLY A 19 -21.43 0.22 3.03
CA GLY A 19 -20.27 -0.46 3.60
C GLY A 19 -19.40 -0.95 2.46
N ARG A 20 -18.47 -0.12 1.98
CA ARG A 20 -17.36 -0.61 1.16
C ARG A 20 -16.56 -1.53 2.07
N GLU A 21 -16.76 -2.84 1.94
CA GLU A 21 -15.89 -3.85 2.51
C GLU A 21 -14.47 -3.45 2.10
N ARG A 22 -13.66 -2.96 3.05
CA ARG A 22 -12.24 -2.82 2.76
C ARG A 22 -11.76 -4.24 2.60
N GLU A 23 -11.57 -4.68 1.36
CA GLU A 23 -10.84 -5.90 1.09
C GLU A 23 -9.51 -5.80 1.83
N ILE A 24 -9.37 -6.58 2.90
CA ILE A 24 -8.07 -6.79 3.53
C ILE A 24 -7.30 -7.61 2.49
N LYS A 25 -6.63 -6.92 1.55
CA LYS A 25 -5.69 -7.57 0.63
C LYS A 25 -4.74 -8.38 1.52
N PRO A 26 -4.58 -9.69 1.29
CA PRO A 26 -3.66 -10.49 2.09
C PRO A 26 -2.31 -9.79 2.10
N LYS A 27 -1.73 -9.62 3.29
CA LYS A 27 -0.45 -8.96 3.48
C LYS A 27 0.59 -9.71 2.66
N GLU A 28 0.92 -9.16 1.50
CA GLU A 28 1.87 -9.75 0.56
C GLU A 28 3.22 -9.89 1.28
N ASN A 29 3.89 -11.03 1.10
CA ASN A 29 5.17 -11.32 1.73
C ASN A 29 6.32 -10.61 0.98
N TRP A 30 6.28 -9.27 1.01
CA TRP A 30 7.19 -8.38 0.31
C TRP A 30 8.67 -8.72 0.55
N ASN A 31 9.00 -9.30 1.72
CA ASN A 31 10.36 -9.64 2.10
C ASN A 31 10.98 -10.75 1.24
N THR A 32 10.16 -11.51 0.51
CA THR A 32 10.63 -12.55 -0.41
C THR A 32 10.92 -12.03 -1.82
N THR A 33 10.56 -10.77 -2.11
CA THR A 33 10.78 -10.19 -3.43
C THR A 33 12.28 -9.89 -3.65
N PRO A 34 12.79 -10.06 -4.88
CA PRO A 34 14.18 -9.74 -5.18
C PRO A 34 14.47 -8.24 -5.03
N ALA A 35 13.50 -7.38 -5.33
CA ALA A 35 13.62 -5.94 -5.18
C ALA A 35 13.79 -5.53 -3.71
N TYR A 36 12.96 -6.06 -2.81
CA TYR A 36 13.11 -5.83 -1.38
C TYR A 36 14.49 -6.27 -0.87
N GLN A 37 14.89 -7.49 -1.22
CA GLN A 37 16.19 -8.03 -0.79
C GLN A 37 17.36 -7.20 -1.31
N HIS A 38 17.24 -6.70 -2.54
CA HIS A 38 18.22 -5.80 -3.12
C HIS A 38 18.30 -4.47 -2.36
N CYS A 39 17.16 -3.89 -1.96
CA CYS A 39 17.15 -2.69 -1.13
C CYS A 39 17.94 -2.87 0.18
N ILE A 40 17.64 -3.94 0.93
CA ILE A 40 18.30 -4.20 2.21
C ILE A 40 19.79 -4.50 2.04
N LYS A 41 20.16 -5.28 1.02
CA LYS A 41 21.58 -5.58 0.70
C LYS A 41 22.40 -4.33 0.39
N ASN A 42 21.77 -3.28 -0.13
CA ASN A 42 22.41 -2.01 -0.44
C ASN A 42 22.25 -0.97 0.69
N ASN A 43 22.06 -1.43 1.93
CA ASN A 43 21.97 -0.58 3.12
C ASN A 43 20.79 0.41 3.10
N GLY A 44 19.77 0.12 2.29
CA GLY A 44 18.51 0.85 2.25
C GLY A 44 17.50 0.30 3.25
N LYS A 45 16.43 1.06 3.48
CA LYS A 45 15.25 0.66 4.26
C LYS A 45 14.02 0.68 3.37
N ILE A 46 13.18 -0.35 3.43
CA ILE A 46 11.93 -0.32 2.67
C ILE A 46 10.88 0.55 3.40
N ARG A 47 10.11 1.31 2.62
CA ARG A 47 8.88 1.96 3.05
C ARG A 47 7.76 1.57 2.09
N PHE A 48 6.65 1.09 2.63
CA PHE A 48 5.47 0.81 1.84
C PHE A 48 4.53 2.01 1.84
N GLU A 49 3.97 2.30 0.69
CA GLU A 49 2.93 3.31 0.51
C GLU A 49 1.76 2.71 -0.25
N ASP A 50 0.57 2.79 0.34
CA ASP A 50 -0.67 2.44 -0.35
C ASP A 50 -1.04 3.57 -1.30
N LYS A 51 -1.22 3.24 -2.58
CA LYS A 51 -1.64 4.16 -3.65
C LYS A 51 -2.81 3.56 -4.42
N PRO A 52 -3.56 4.37 -5.19
CA PRO A 52 -4.52 3.82 -6.14
C PRO A 52 -3.80 2.83 -7.07
N GLY A 53 -4.21 1.57 -7.04
CA GLY A 53 -3.57 0.49 -7.81
C GLY A 53 -2.80 -0.54 -6.97
N GLY A 54 -2.51 -0.28 -5.69
CA GLY A 54 -1.89 -1.24 -4.80
C GLY A 54 -0.91 -0.63 -3.80
N THR A 55 -0.17 -1.49 -3.11
CA THR A 55 0.90 -1.10 -2.19
C THR A 55 2.23 -1.10 -2.96
N TYR A 56 2.99 -0.02 -2.85
CA TYR A 56 4.27 0.16 -3.54
C TYR A 56 5.41 0.24 -2.53
N GLY A 57 6.51 -0.46 -2.78
CA GLY A 57 7.73 -0.39 -1.97
C GLY A 57 8.71 0.66 -2.48
N PHE A 58 9.20 1.50 -1.58
CA PHE A 58 10.25 2.48 -1.82
C PHE A 58 11.48 2.15 -1.00
N CYS A 59 12.63 2.03 -1.65
CA CYS A 59 13.91 1.90 -0.99
C CYS A 59 14.45 3.28 -0.59
N VAL A 60 14.55 3.53 0.71
CA VAL A 60 15.06 4.78 1.28
C VAL A 60 16.52 4.60 1.70
N PHE A 61 17.40 5.44 1.18
CA PHE A 61 18.84 5.36 1.39
C PHE A 61 19.31 6.24 2.56
N PRO A 62 20.52 6.00 3.10
CA PRO A 62 21.06 6.79 4.22
C PRO A 62 21.26 8.28 3.90
N ASP A 63 21.44 8.63 2.63
CA ASP A 63 21.58 10.01 2.16
C ASP A 63 20.23 10.75 2.05
N GLY A 64 19.12 10.08 2.38
CA GLY A 64 17.76 10.61 2.30
C GLY A 64 17.14 10.54 0.90
N SER A 65 17.86 10.02 -0.10
CA SER A 65 17.25 9.70 -1.38
C SER A 65 16.37 8.47 -1.29
N GLU A 66 15.40 8.36 -2.19
CA GLU A 66 14.56 7.18 -2.28
C GLU A 66 14.32 6.76 -3.74
N CYS A 67 14.18 5.46 -3.96
CA CYS A 67 13.81 4.91 -5.25
C CYS A 67 12.59 4.01 -5.09
N ASP A 68 11.75 3.90 -6.11
CA ASP A 68 10.88 2.73 -6.23
C ASP A 68 11.75 1.47 -6.20
N GLU A 69 11.35 0.45 -5.43
CA GLU A 69 12.19 -0.72 -5.17
C GLU A 69 12.54 -1.48 -6.46
N TRP A 70 11.61 -1.51 -7.43
CA TRP A 70 11.79 -2.21 -8.69
C TRP A 70 12.65 -1.40 -9.66
N GLN A 71 12.52 -0.07 -9.67
CA GLN A 71 13.42 0.79 -10.43
C GLN A 71 14.86 0.69 -9.91
N PHE A 72 15.04 0.66 -8.58
CA PHE A 72 16.35 0.45 -7.99
C PHE A 72 16.93 -0.92 -8.35
N PHE A 73 16.12 -1.98 -8.23
CA PHE A 73 16.52 -3.34 -8.60
C PHE A 73 16.96 -3.47 -10.07
N ARG A 74 16.32 -2.75 -10.99
CA ARG A 74 16.69 -2.72 -12.42
C ARG A 74 17.82 -1.74 -12.75
N GLY A 75 18.29 -0.94 -11.79
CA GLY A 75 19.30 0.09 -12.02
C GLY A 75 18.78 1.33 -12.76
N GLU A 76 17.46 1.50 -12.86
CA GLU A 76 16.80 2.67 -13.46
C GLU A 76 16.80 3.88 -12.49
N CYS A 77 17.02 3.62 -11.21
CA CYS A 77 17.16 4.62 -10.16
C CYS A 77 18.35 4.25 -9.27
N LYS A 78 19.10 5.23 -8.77
CA LYS A 78 20.24 5.03 -7.86
C LYS A 78 20.17 5.98 -6.66
N PRO A 79 20.88 5.65 -5.56
CA PRO A 79 21.07 6.58 -4.45
C PRO A 79 21.59 7.93 -4.96
N GLY A 80 20.94 9.00 -4.51
CA GLY A 80 21.22 10.38 -4.89
C GLY A 80 20.31 10.98 -5.97
N ASP A 81 19.55 10.18 -6.73
CA ASP A 81 18.71 10.69 -7.82
C ASP A 81 17.46 11.44 -7.31
N ASN A 82 16.73 10.87 -6.35
CA ASN A 82 15.50 11.46 -5.83
C ASN A 82 15.64 11.79 -4.34
N LYS A 83 16.41 12.83 -4.04
CA LYS A 83 16.50 13.33 -2.65
C LYS A 83 15.16 13.93 -2.25
N LYS A 84 14.51 13.35 -1.24
CA LYS A 84 13.50 14.10 -0.50
C LYS A 84 14.25 15.12 0.34
N GLU A 85 14.28 16.36 -0.12
CA GLU A 85 14.68 17.49 0.70
C GLU A 85 13.95 17.37 2.06
N PRO A 86 14.66 17.51 3.20
CA PRO A 86 14.00 17.44 4.49
C PRO A 86 12.87 18.47 4.46
N LYS A 87 11.62 18.01 4.54
CA LYS A 87 10.47 18.92 4.63
C LYS A 87 10.73 19.83 5.82
N SER A 88 11.17 21.05 5.51
CA SER A 88 11.41 22.11 6.47
C SER A 88 10.13 22.23 7.28
N LYS A 89 10.24 22.00 8.59
CA LYS A 89 9.20 22.33 9.55
C LYS A 89 8.88 23.81 9.36
N THR A 90 7.68 24.12 8.89
CA THR A 90 7.04 25.41 9.16
C THR A 90 5.87 25.14 10.07
#